data_AF-A0A7Y8LIC3-F1
#
_entry.id   AF-A0A7Y8LIC3-F1
#
_cell.length_a   1.000
_cell.length_b   1.000
_cell.length_c   1.000
_cell.angle_alpha   90.00
_cell.angle_beta   90.00
_cell.angle_gamma   90.00
#
_symmetry.space_group_name_H-M   'P 1'
#
loop_
_entity.id
_entity.type
_entity.pdbx_description
1 polymer ?
#
loop_
_entity_poly.entity_id
_entity_poly.type
_entity_poly.pdbx_seq_one_letter_code
_entity_poly.pdbx_strand_id
1 'polypeptide(L)'
;MKQYSEKMKTEKFIVITSDELTNLLNSSKIIFEQDTKLRDYIRILQIDDNVILQETTNTGEIIIRAFKNVIEAMNLVNDRLSVYDKMWDGCGCKINYYE
;
A
#
# COMPACT_ATOMS: atom_id res chain seq x y z
N MET A 1 16.04 9.19 -11.85
CA MET A 1 16.32 8.10 -10.87
C MET A 1 17.19 8.53 -9.69
N LYS A 2 18.31 9.25 -9.86
CA LYS A 2 19.18 9.71 -8.74
C LYS A 2 18.49 10.63 -7.70
N GLN A 3 17.36 11.25 -8.03
CA GLN A 3 16.69 12.22 -7.15
C GLN A 3 15.86 11.56 -6.03
N TYR A 4 15.43 10.31 -6.21
CA TYR A 4 14.60 9.61 -5.22
C TYR A 4 15.44 8.89 -4.16
N SER A 5 16.67 8.49 -4.48
CA SER A 5 17.57 7.78 -3.56
C SER A 5 18.04 8.64 -2.38
N GLU A 6 18.14 9.96 -2.55
CA GLU A 6 18.54 10.87 -1.46
C GLU A 6 17.38 11.23 -0.53
N LYS A 7 16.15 11.35 -1.06
CA LYS A 7 14.95 11.56 -0.23
C LYS A 7 14.57 10.34 0.62
N MET A 8 14.79 9.12 0.12
CA MET A 8 14.54 7.88 0.88
C MET A 8 15.46 7.69 2.11
N LYS A 9 16.58 8.43 2.20
CA LYS A 9 17.45 8.38 3.39
C LYS A 9 16.89 9.14 4.59
N THR A 10 15.92 10.04 4.37
CA THR A 10 15.38 10.93 5.40
C THR A 10 13.87 10.74 5.60
N GLU A 11 13.14 10.34 4.56
CA GLU A 11 11.69 10.16 4.60
C GLU A 11 11.29 8.68 4.48
N LYS A 12 10.37 8.24 5.34
CA LYS A 12 9.87 6.84 5.39
C LYS A 12 9.04 6.43 4.17
N PHE A 13 8.66 7.39 3.32
CA PHE A 13 7.84 7.22 2.11
C PHE A 13 8.02 8.44 1.21
N ILE A 14 7.68 8.30 -0.07
CA ILE A 14 7.65 9.39 -1.05
C ILE A 14 6.22 9.55 -1.54
N VAL A 15 5.73 10.79 -1.60
CA VAL A 15 4.45 11.12 -2.25
C VAL A 15 4.67 11.24 -3.76
N ILE A 16 3.82 10.59 -4.54
CA ILE A 16 3.85 10.61 -6.00
C ILE A 16 2.50 11.06 -6.57
N THR A 17 2.53 11.53 -7.82
CA THR A 17 1.34 11.88 -8.59
C THR A 17 0.72 10.66 -9.29
N SER A 18 -0.50 10.81 -9.79
CA SER A 18 -1.19 9.77 -10.58
C SER A 18 -0.44 9.40 -11.87
N ASP A 19 0.21 10.38 -12.50
CA ASP A 19 0.99 10.16 -13.72
C ASP A 19 2.26 9.37 -13.41
N GLU A 20 2.94 9.70 -12.31
CA GLU A 20 4.09 8.92 -11.82
C GLU A 20 3.68 7.49 -11.45
N LEU A 21 2.52 7.31 -10.80
CA LEU A 21 1.98 5.97 -10.50
C LEU A 21 1.73 5.18 -11.79
N THR A 22 1.12 5.79 -12.80
CA THR A 22 0.84 5.13 -14.08
C THR A 22 2.13 4.66 -14.75
N ASN A 23 3.16 5.50 -14.76
CA ASN A 23 4.48 5.15 -15.28
C ASN A 23 5.14 4.02 -14.47
N LEU A 24 4.99 4.04 -13.14
CA LEU A 24 5.48 3.00 -12.24
C LEU A 24 4.80 1.66 -12.52
N LEU A 25 3.48 1.64 -12.69
CA LEU A 25 2.72 0.42 -13.00
C LEU A 25 3.10 -0.15 -14.37
N ASN A 26 3.34 0.69 -15.37
CA ASN A 26 3.76 0.26 -16.71
C ASN A 26 5.20 -0.30 -16.74
N SER A 27 6.04 0.09 -15.79
CA SER A 27 7.46 -0.29 -15.72
C SER A 27 7.76 -1.32 -14.63
N SER A 28 6.74 -1.80 -13.92
CA SER A 28 6.90 -2.71 -12.79
C SER A 28 6.12 -4.00 -13.00
N LYS A 29 6.53 -5.04 -12.28
CA LYS A 29 5.75 -6.26 -12.14
C LYS A 29 4.95 -6.18 -10.85
N ILE A 30 3.63 -6.26 -10.96
CA ILE A 30 2.76 -6.37 -9.78
C ILE A 30 2.96 -7.75 -9.15
N ILE A 31 3.45 -7.79 -7.92
CA ILE A 31 3.63 -9.01 -7.12
C ILE A 31 2.38 -9.27 -6.27
N PHE A 32 1.75 -8.20 -5.80
CA PHE A 32 0.55 -8.25 -4.99
C PHE A 32 -0.30 -7.02 -5.25
N GLU A 33 -1.61 -7.19 -5.29
CA GLU A 33 -2.59 -6.13 -5.37
C GLU A 33 -3.81 -6.54 -4.56
N GLN A 34 -4.28 -5.65 -3.69
CA GLN A 34 -5.48 -5.86 -2.89
C GLN A 34 -6.28 -4.58 -2.83
N ASP A 35 -7.56 -4.66 -3.20
CA ASP A 35 -8.52 -3.60 -2.94
C ASP A 35 -8.78 -3.53 -1.44
N THR A 36 -8.47 -2.38 -0.82
CA THR A 36 -8.71 -2.16 0.60
C THR A 36 -10.16 -1.78 0.91
N LYS A 37 -10.98 -1.53 -0.13
CA LYS A 37 -12.39 -1.06 -0.06
C LYS A 37 -12.63 0.22 0.73
N LEU A 38 -11.55 0.83 1.24
CA LEU A 38 -11.56 2.02 2.09
C LEU A 38 -10.67 3.11 1.50
N ARG A 39 -9.50 2.74 0.98
CA ARG A 39 -8.42 3.67 0.62
C ARG A 39 -7.71 3.24 -0.66
N ASP A 40 -8.50 2.86 -1.67
CA ASP A 40 -7.98 2.38 -2.96
C ASP A 40 -7.15 1.08 -2.80
N TYR A 41 -6.43 0.67 -3.85
CA TYR A 41 -5.59 -0.52 -3.83
C TYR A 41 -4.29 -0.30 -3.04
N ILE A 42 -3.90 -1.33 -2.29
CA ILE A 42 -2.53 -1.50 -1.81
C ILE A 42 -1.80 -2.46 -2.76
N ARG A 43 -0.62 -2.06 -3.25
CA ARG A 43 0.12 -2.82 -4.28
C ARG A 43 1.57 -3.03 -3.88
N ILE A 44 2.08 -4.24 -4.07
CA ILE A 44 3.51 -4.52 -4.05
C ILE A 44 3.97 -4.68 -5.50
N LEU A 45 4.93 -3.83 -5.88
CA LEU A 45 5.53 -3.76 -7.21
C LEU A 45 6.99 -4.19 -7.11
N GLN A 46 7.44 -4.98 -8.08
CA GLN A 46 8.85 -5.30 -8.30
C GLN A 46 9.37 -4.47 -9.47
N ILE A 47 10.43 -3.71 -9.23
CA ILE A 47 11.14 -2.94 -10.26
C ILE A 47 12.61 -3.31 -10.17
N ASP A 48 13.11 -3.99 -11.21
CA ASP A 48 14.44 -4.59 -11.20
C ASP A 48 14.64 -5.44 -9.93
N ASP A 49 15.64 -5.10 -9.11
CA ASP A 49 15.93 -5.76 -7.83
C ASP A 49 15.24 -5.11 -6.62
N ASN A 50 14.44 -4.05 -6.83
CA ASN A 50 13.81 -3.29 -5.75
C ASN A 50 12.34 -3.67 -5.59
N VAL A 51 11.89 -3.71 -4.33
CA VAL A 51 10.49 -3.91 -3.97
C VAL A 51 9.89 -2.58 -3.55
N ILE A 52 8.74 -2.23 -4.11
CA ILE A 52 8.03 -1.00 -3.81
C ILE A 52 6.62 -1.33 -3.35
N LEU A 53 6.22 -0.80 -2.21
CA LEU A 53 4.82 -0.77 -1.78
C LEU A 53 4.21 0.56 -2.20
N GLN A 54 3.07 0.51 -2.88
CA GLN A 54 2.20 1.66 -3.11
C GLN A 54 0.98 1.57 -2.19
N GLU A 55 0.68 2.66 -1.50
CA GLU A 55 -0.52 2.83 -0.68
C GLU A 55 -1.10 4.23 -0.90
N THR A 56 -2.39 4.42 -0.64
CA THR A 56 -3.04 5.73 -0.63
C THR A 56 -3.33 6.15 0.81
N THR A 57 -2.95 7.37 1.17
CA THR A 57 -3.12 7.91 2.52
C THR A 57 -4.56 8.31 2.81
N ASN A 58 -4.87 8.61 4.07
CA ASN A 58 -6.18 9.11 4.48
C ASN A 58 -6.55 10.46 3.83
N THR A 59 -5.55 11.21 3.40
CA THR A 59 -5.66 12.51 2.71
C THR A 59 -5.82 12.35 1.20
N GLY A 60 -5.80 11.11 0.68
CA GLY A 60 -5.92 10.81 -0.75
C GLY A 60 -4.61 10.91 -1.53
N GLU A 61 -3.47 11.02 -0.84
CA GLU A 61 -2.15 11.11 -1.47
C GLU A 61 -1.64 9.70 -1.78
N ILE A 62 -1.10 9.51 -2.99
CA ILE A 62 -0.46 8.25 -3.37
C ILE A 62 0.97 8.29 -2.85
N ILE A 63 1.34 7.29 -2.05
CA ILE A 63 2.69 7.18 -1.51
C ILE A 63 3.34 5.86 -1.88
N ILE A 64 4.66 5.88 -2.03
CA ILE A 64 5.48 4.72 -2.28
C ILE A 64 6.55 4.53 -1.20
N ARG A 65 6.83 3.28 -0.88
CA ARG A 65 7.90 2.87 0.06
C ARG A 65 8.75 1.79 -0.58
N ALA A 66 10.07 1.96 -0.53
CA ALA A 66 10.99 0.92 -0.95
C ALA A 66 11.28 -0.05 0.20
N PHE A 67 11.39 -1.32 -0.13
CA PHE A 67 11.73 -2.43 0.74
C PHE A 67 12.89 -3.22 0.17
N LYS A 68 13.66 -3.89 1.04
CA LYS A 68 14.77 -4.75 0.60
C LYS A 68 14.29 -6.02 -0.07
N ASN A 69 13.10 -6.50 0.30
CA ASN A 69 12.53 -7.74 -0.19
C ASN A 69 11.00 -7.73 -0.04
N VAL A 70 10.35 -8.69 -0.71
CA VAL A 70 8.88 -8.82 -0.73
C VAL A 70 8.34 -9.15 0.66
N ILE A 71 9.11 -9.87 1.48
CA ILE A 71 8.68 -10.30 2.83
C ILE A 71 8.49 -9.07 3.73
N GLU A 72 9.44 -8.13 3.73
CA GLU A 72 9.33 -6.88 4.50
C GLU A 72 8.13 -6.04 4.04
N ALA A 73 7.90 -5.95 2.72
CA ALA A 73 6.74 -5.24 2.18
C ALA A 73 5.41 -5.92 2.59
N MET A 74 5.36 -7.25 2.52
CA MET A 74 4.17 -8.03 2.87
C MET A 74 3.85 -7.95 4.36
N ASN A 75 4.86 -7.90 5.23
CA ASN A 75 4.64 -7.70 6.67
C ASN A 75 3.90 -6.38 6.93
N LEU A 76 4.30 -5.30 6.26
CA LEU A 76 3.61 -4.02 6.41
C LEU A 76 2.18 -4.07 5.84
N VAL A 77 1.96 -4.75 4.71
CA VAL A 77 0.61 -4.97 4.16
C VAL A 77 -0.27 -5.70 5.17
N ASN A 78 0.21 -6.79 5.76
CA ASN A 78 -0.52 -7.56 6.75
C ASN A 78 -0.84 -6.73 8.00
N ASP A 79 0.10 -5.94 8.48
CA ASP A 79 -0.14 -5.03 9.60
C ASP A 79 -1.27 -4.04 9.26
N ARG A 80 -1.29 -3.48 8.05
CA ARG A 80 -2.35 -2.57 7.58
C ARG A 80 -3.70 -3.25 7.45
N LEU A 81 -3.76 -4.43 6.84
CA LEU A 81 -5.00 -5.18 6.69
C LEU A 81 -5.56 -5.61 8.05
N SER A 82 -4.70 -6.01 8.99
CA SER A 82 -5.14 -6.36 10.36
C SER A 82 -5.80 -5.19 11.10
N VAL A 83 -5.40 -3.94 10.80
CA VAL A 83 -6.04 -2.75 11.34
C VAL A 83 -7.42 -2.56 10.73
N TYR A 84 -7.60 -2.82 9.44
CA TYR A 84 -8.92 -2.75 8.79
C TYR A 84 -9.86 -3.85 9.27
N ASP A 85 -9.37 -5.08 9.42
CA ASP A 85 -10.16 -6.19 9.97
C ASP A 85 -10.66 -5.86 11.38
N LYS A 86 -9.81 -5.27 12.24
CA LYS A 86 -10.22 -4.82 13.58
C LYS A 86 -11.20 -3.64 13.56
N MET A 87 -11.19 -2.79 12.54
CA MET A 87 -12.22 -1.75 12.37
C MET A 87 -13.58 -2.37 12.02
N TRP A 88 -13.59 -3.46 11.27
CA TRP A 88 -14.81 -4.18 10.91
C TRP A 88 -15.31 -5.11 12.03
N ASP A 89 -14.42 -5.59 12.90
CA ASP A 89 -14.76 -6.35 14.11
C ASP A 89 -15.37 -5.47 15.23
N GLY A 90 -15.49 -4.16 14.98
CA GLY A 90 -15.97 -3.13 15.92
C GLY A 90 -17.41 -2.69 15.72
N CYS A 91 -18.35 -3.55 15.35
CA CYS A 91 -19.78 -3.33 15.61
C CYS A 91 -20.58 -4.63 15.55
N GLY A 92 -20.62 -5.36 16.66
CA GLY A 92 -21.57 -6.47 16.85
C GLY A 92 -23.01 -5.94 16.95
N CYS A 93 -23.62 -5.59 15.81
CA CYS A 93 -25.06 -5.42 15.76
C CYS A 93 -25.71 -6.80 15.92
N LYS A 94 -26.41 -6.99 17.04
CA LYS A 94 -27.31 -8.13 17.26
C LYS A 94 -28.44 -8.06 16.22
N ILE A 95 -28.32 -8.82 15.14
CA ILE A 95 -29.42 -9.03 14.20
C ILE A 95 -30.30 -10.12 14.80
N ASN A 96 -31.45 -9.72 15.37
CA ASN A 96 -32.51 -10.67 15.68
C ASN A 96 -33.25 -10.97 14.37
N TYR A 97 -33.12 -12.20 13.87
CA TYR A 97 -34.08 -12.73 12.92
C TYR A 97 -35.35 -13.04 13.71
N TYR A 98 -36.46 -12.37 13.38
CA TYR A 98 -37.78 -12.76 13.88
C TYR A 98 -38.17 -14.08 13.20
N GLU A 99 -38.34 -15.15 13.99
CA GLU A 99 -39.15 -16.32 13.63
C GLU A 99 -40.61 -16.08 14.00
#